data_AF-A0A4Y2NAH9-F1
#
_entry.id   AF-A0A4Y2NAH9-F1
#
_cell.length_a   1.000
_cell.length_b   1.000
_cell.length_c   1.000
_cell.angle_alpha   90.00
_cell.angle_beta   90.00
_cell.angle_gamma   90.00
#
_symmetry.space_group_name_H-M   'P 1'
#
loop_
_entity.id
_entity.type
_entity.pdbx_description
1 polymer ?
#
loop_
_entity_poly.entity_id
_entity_poly.type
_entity_poly.pdbx_seq_one_letter_code
_entity_poly.pdbx_strand_id
1 'polypeptide(L)'
;MFNSHNFHMWLEENPHGTRTRAAQEQFSVNVWAGMVGDHLVGPYLLPKRLTGANYLIFLQQDLPQLLDDVCVSTAMRSSMRGFQLDGALAHYSIDMRFHLNATHGQQWMGHDGPVLWTARLADLTCLDNFLWGCIKSLVYETPVNSGEDLVACIVAAAGEVWDVPGQPWEDKVKKLREILNDNGANGTVVTALDEIAWLFNLRGNDIADTPLFKAYSFISTNQIRLYIRPLKLTPEVEKHLCPNLNNSECVKLEDYVYAFGDMKKVIPESGKILVSSSSSYAVVNLVPE
;
A
#
# COMPACT_ATOMS: atom_id res chain seq x y z
N MET A 1 -2.92 10.15 -3.48
CA MET A 1 -2.84 10.76 -2.13
C MET A 1 -1.36 10.90 -1.82
N PHE A 2 -0.83 12.13 -1.77
CA PHE A 2 0.62 12.38 -1.71
C PHE A 2 1.14 12.31 -0.27
N ASN A 3 2.15 11.47 -0.03
CA ASN A 3 2.86 11.46 1.24
C ASN A 3 3.95 12.56 1.24
N SER A 4 3.63 13.72 1.82
CA SER A 4 4.51 14.90 1.88
C SER A 4 5.59 14.84 2.98
N HIS A 5 5.80 13.69 3.62
CA HIS A 5 6.57 13.62 4.87
C HIS A 5 8.10 13.50 4.71
N ASN A 6 8.63 13.32 3.50
CA ASN A 6 10.07 13.21 3.27
C ASN A 6 10.57 14.26 2.26
N PHE A 7 10.91 15.45 2.76
CA PHE A 7 11.63 16.49 2.00
C PHE A 7 13.05 16.63 2.56
N HIS A 8 14.06 16.36 1.74
CA HIS A 8 15.45 16.72 2.03
C HIS A 8 15.86 17.86 1.08
N MET A 9 16.17 19.04 1.64
CA MET A 9 16.83 20.11 0.89
C MET A 9 18.33 20.01 1.11
N TRP A 10 19.08 19.93 0.02
CA TRP A 10 20.54 20.04 0.02
C TRP A 10 20.91 21.40 -0.57
N LEU A 11 21.64 22.22 0.19
CA LEU A 11 22.21 23.50 -0.25
C LEU A 11 23.67 23.55 0.23
N GLU A 12 24.55 24.19 -0.55
CA GLU A 12 25.99 24.29 -0.24
C GLU A 12 26.28 25.10 1.03
N GLU A 13 25.41 26.05 1.39
CA GLU A 13 25.47 26.78 2.65
C GLU A 13 24.15 26.64 3.43
N ASN A 14 24.25 26.45 4.75
CA ASN A 14 23.12 26.22 5.64
C ASN A 14 22.19 27.45 5.65
N PRO A 15 20.95 27.37 5.14
CA PRO A 15 20.11 28.54 4.90
C PRO A 15 19.55 29.20 6.17
N HIS A 16 19.90 28.71 7.37
CA HIS A 16 19.33 29.14 8.66
C HIS A 16 17.79 29.18 8.69
N GLY A 17 17.15 28.44 7.79
CA GLY A 17 15.71 28.31 7.72
C GLY A 17 15.19 27.52 8.91
N THR A 18 14.52 28.20 9.83
CA THR A 18 13.76 27.54 10.89
C THR A 18 12.44 27.07 10.29
N ARG A 19 12.26 25.75 10.20
CA ARG A 19 10.96 25.13 9.91
C ARG A 19 10.29 24.81 11.23
N THR A 20 9.03 25.18 11.38
CA THR A 20 8.15 24.58 12.38
C THR A 20 8.02 23.10 12.03
N ARG A 21 8.90 22.25 12.58
CA ARG A 21 8.59 20.84 12.73
C ARG A 21 7.49 20.79 13.78
N ALA A 22 6.47 19.97 13.57
CA ALA A 22 5.55 19.62 14.65
C ALA A 22 6.42 19.26 15.86
N ALA A 23 6.30 20.07 16.90
CA ALA A 23 6.99 19.85 18.16
C ALA A 23 6.63 18.43 18.63
N GLN A 24 7.63 17.68 19.10
CA GLN A 24 7.55 16.75 20.22
C GLN A 24 6.19 16.05 20.37
N GLU A 25 6.07 14.78 19.93
CA GLU A 25 4.84 13.95 20.06
C GLU A 25 4.06 14.29 21.34
N GLN A 26 2.95 15.02 21.22
CA GLN A 26 2.11 15.33 22.38
C GLN A 26 1.41 14.05 22.86
N PHE A 27 1.13 13.13 21.93
CA PHE A 27 0.55 11.80 22.14
C PHE A 27 0.83 10.90 20.94
N SER A 28 0.98 9.58 21.18
CA SER A 28 1.13 8.55 20.16
C SER A 28 0.29 7.32 20.51
N VAL A 29 -0.26 6.67 19.48
CA VAL A 29 -1.16 5.52 19.59
C VAL A 29 -0.64 4.41 18.66
N ASN A 30 -0.64 3.17 19.15
CA ASN A 30 -0.34 2.00 18.33
C ASN A 30 -1.64 1.46 17.76
N VAL A 31 -1.70 1.29 16.45
CA VAL A 31 -2.88 0.76 15.77
C VAL A 31 -2.46 -0.41 14.91
N TRP A 32 -3.24 -1.48 14.97
CA TRP A 32 -3.10 -2.66 14.12
C TRP A 32 -4.21 -2.66 13.08
N ALA A 33 -3.86 -3.01 11.85
CA ALA A 33 -4.81 -3.32 10.80
C ALA A 33 -4.25 -4.49 9.97
N GLY A 34 -5.15 -5.36 9.53
CA GLY A 34 -4.84 -6.48 8.65
C GLY A 34 -5.72 -6.42 7.41
N MET A 35 -5.38 -7.21 6.40
CA MET A 35 -6.19 -7.38 5.20
C MET A 35 -6.29 -8.87 4.88
N VAL A 36 -7.50 -9.37 4.66
CA VAL A 36 -7.75 -10.74 4.26
C VAL A 36 -8.54 -10.74 2.96
N GLY A 37 -7.89 -11.11 1.87
CA GLY A 37 -8.45 -10.98 0.53
C GLY A 37 -8.70 -9.51 0.19
N ASP A 38 -9.97 -9.18 0.03
CA ASP A 38 -10.55 -7.87 -0.28
C ASP A 38 -11.08 -7.12 0.97
N HIS A 39 -11.05 -7.76 2.14
CA HIS A 39 -11.59 -7.19 3.37
C HIS A 39 -10.50 -6.62 4.29
N LEU A 40 -10.71 -5.40 4.76
CA LEU A 40 -9.91 -4.80 5.84
C LEU A 40 -10.34 -5.38 7.19
N VAL A 41 -9.39 -5.67 8.07
CA VAL A 41 -9.60 -6.19 9.42
C VAL A 41 -8.97 -5.21 10.40
N GLY A 42 -9.74 -4.73 11.39
CA GLY A 42 -9.33 -3.65 12.29
C GLY A 42 -10.14 -2.37 12.04
N PRO A 43 -9.60 -1.16 12.29
CA PRO A 43 -8.40 -0.90 13.07
C PRO A 43 -8.57 -1.36 14.52
N TYR A 44 -7.55 -2.00 15.08
CA TYR A 44 -7.52 -2.42 16.48
C TYR A 44 -6.47 -1.60 17.24
N LEU A 45 -6.84 -1.06 18.40
CA LEU A 45 -5.94 -0.26 19.22
C LEU A 45 -5.04 -1.16 20.05
N LEU A 46 -3.74 -1.11 19.77
CA LEU A 46 -2.74 -1.82 20.54
C LEU A 46 -2.32 -1.00 21.77
N PRO A 47 -1.86 -1.67 22.84
CA PRO A 47 -1.35 -0.97 24.01
C PRO A 47 -0.15 -0.10 23.66
N LYS A 48 0.01 1.03 24.36
CA LYS A 48 1.10 2.01 24.15
C LYS A 48 2.49 1.38 24.16
N ARG A 49 2.68 0.32 24.95
CA ARG A 49 3.90 -0.49 24.96
C ARG A 49 3.65 -1.85 24.31
N LEU A 50 4.07 -1.97 23.05
CA LEU A 50 3.96 -3.23 22.32
C LEU A 50 5.16 -4.14 22.66
N THR A 51 4.87 -5.25 23.33
CA THR A 51 5.84 -6.33 23.60
C THR A 51 5.39 -7.58 22.86
N GLY A 52 6.31 -8.53 22.61
CA GLY A 52 5.93 -9.79 21.98
C GLY A 52 4.90 -10.60 22.77
N ALA A 53 4.88 -10.48 24.09
CA ALA A 53 3.87 -11.11 24.94
C ALA A 53 2.49 -10.48 24.76
N ASN A 54 2.41 -9.15 24.76
CA ASN A 54 1.15 -8.43 24.52
C ASN A 54 0.61 -8.68 23.11
N TYR A 55 1.51 -8.74 22.13
CA TYR A 55 1.13 -9.05 20.76
C TYR A 55 0.65 -10.51 20.60
N LEU A 56 1.28 -11.45 21.30
CA LEU A 56 0.83 -12.84 21.32
C LEU A 56 -0.58 -13.00 21.93
N ILE A 57 -0.88 -12.27 23.01
CA ILE A 57 -2.22 -12.24 23.60
C ILE A 57 -3.23 -11.74 22.57
N PHE A 58 -2.92 -10.65 21.88
CA PHE A 58 -3.75 -10.13 20.79
C PHE A 58 -4.00 -11.17 19.69
N LEU A 59 -2.95 -11.86 19.21
CA LEU A 59 -3.07 -12.90 18.18
C LEU A 59 -3.94 -14.09 18.63
N GLN A 60 -3.89 -14.45 19.91
CA GLN A 60 -4.60 -15.61 20.45
C GLN A 60 -6.06 -15.32 20.82
N GLN A 61 -6.33 -14.11 21.30
CA GLN A 61 -7.60 -13.78 21.95
C GLN A 61 -8.48 -12.85 21.10
N ASP A 62 -7.87 -11.82 20.49
CA ASP A 62 -8.61 -10.74 19.83
C ASP A 62 -8.67 -10.92 18.31
N LEU A 63 -7.55 -11.30 17.68
CA LEU A 63 -7.48 -11.48 16.23
C LEU A 63 -8.51 -12.49 15.69
N PRO A 64 -8.75 -13.65 16.33
CA PRO A 64 -9.77 -14.59 15.85
C PRO A 64 -11.18 -13.98 15.84
N GLN A 65 -11.50 -13.15 16.84
CA GLN A 65 -12.78 -12.45 16.96
C GLN A 65 -12.91 -11.37 15.89
N LEU A 66 -11.86 -10.57 15.68
CA LEU A 66 -11.84 -9.56 14.61
C LEU A 66 -12.04 -10.18 13.22
N LEU A 67 -11.47 -11.35 12.99
CA LEU A 67 -11.70 -12.08 11.74
C LEU A 67 -13.16 -12.58 11.65
N ASP A 68 -13.83 -12.89 12.77
CA ASP A 68 -15.20 -13.44 12.80
C ASP A 68 -16.18 -12.33 12.46
N ASP A 69 -15.96 -11.14 13.03
CA ASP A 69 -16.79 -9.95 12.84
C ASP A 69 -16.82 -9.45 11.40
N VAL A 70 -15.72 -9.61 10.65
CA VAL A 70 -15.60 -9.19 9.24
C VAL A 70 -16.26 -10.20 8.29
N CYS A 71 -16.95 -11.24 8.80
CA CYS A 71 -17.53 -12.31 8.00
C CYS A 71 -16.51 -12.96 7.04
N VAL A 72 -15.22 -13.01 7.43
CA VAL A 72 -14.21 -13.76 6.68
C VAL A 72 -14.62 -15.23 6.76
N SER A 73 -15.25 -15.70 5.69
CA SER A 73 -15.84 -17.05 5.66
C SER A 73 -14.82 -18.09 6.11
N THR A 74 -15.28 -19.16 6.75
CA THR A 74 -14.42 -20.29 7.12
C THR A 74 -13.63 -20.81 5.91
N ALA A 75 -14.20 -20.68 4.70
CA ALA A 75 -13.53 -20.98 3.44
C ALA A 75 -12.36 -20.02 3.14
N MET A 76 -12.53 -18.70 3.32
CA MET A 76 -11.43 -17.72 3.18
C MET A 76 -10.31 -17.98 4.19
N ARG A 77 -10.65 -18.23 5.46
CA ARG A 77 -9.65 -18.61 6.49
C ARG A 77 -8.89 -19.87 6.13
N SER A 78 -9.61 -20.90 5.66
CA SER A 78 -9.00 -22.17 5.24
C SER A 78 -8.20 -22.01 3.94
N SER A 79 -8.46 -20.95 3.16
CA SER A 79 -7.71 -20.60 1.95
C SER A 79 -6.56 -19.63 2.20
N MET A 80 -6.41 -19.06 3.41
CA MET A 80 -5.27 -18.20 3.76
C MET A 80 -4.00 -19.03 3.70
N ARG A 81 -3.30 -18.93 2.56
CA ARG A 81 -2.06 -19.67 2.29
C ARG A 81 -0.81 -19.04 2.94
N GLY A 82 -0.98 -17.99 3.76
CA GLY A 82 0.10 -17.17 4.29
C GLY A 82 -0.38 -16.13 5.30
N PHE A 83 0.22 -16.07 6.49
CA PHE A 83 0.08 -14.92 7.41
C PHE A 83 1.30 -14.02 7.31
N GLN A 84 1.15 -12.74 6.98
CA GLN A 84 2.26 -11.81 6.77
C GLN A 84 2.35 -10.81 7.92
N LEU A 85 3.52 -10.72 8.54
CA LEU A 85 3.84 -9.73 9.57
C LEU A 85 4.87 -8.71 9.06
N ASP A 86 4.75 -7.47 9.52
CA ASP A 86 5.77 -6.45 9.31
C ASP A 86 7.02 -6.70 10.20
N GLY A 87 8.06 -5.86 10.02
CA GLY A 87 9.31 -5.93 10.77
C GLY A 87 9.29 -5.29 12.17
N ALA A 88 8.15 -5.12 12.84
CA ALA A 88 8.10 -4.52 14.18
C ALA A 88 8.70 -5.45 15.25
N LEU A 89 9.52 -4.91 16.17
CA LEU A 89 10.27 -5.68 17.18
C LEU A 89 9.40 -6.61 18.04
N ALA A 90 8.12 -6.31 18.22
CA ALA A 90 7.18 -7.18 18.93
C ALA A 90 6.91 -8.50 18.19
N HIS A 91 7.09 -8.53 16.87
CA HIS A 91 6.88 -9.70 16.01
C HIS A 91 8.08 -10.68 16.03
N TYR A 92 9.09 -10.45 16.88
CA TYR A 92 10.30 -11.29 16.91
C TYR A 92 10.32 -12.30 18.06
N SER A 93 9.29 -12.30 18.92
CA SER A 93 9.26 -13.19 20.08
C SER A 93 9.25 -14.66 19.65
N ILE A 94 10.02 -15.48 20.37
CA ILE A 94 10.08 -16.94 20.18
C ILE A 94 8.68 -17.56 20.36
N ASP A 95 7.94 -17.13 21.38
CA ASP A 95 6.60 -17.66 21.68
C ASP A 95 5.61 -17.34 20.56
N MET A 96 5.76 -16.18 19.93
CA MET A 96 4.96 -15.77 18.78
C MET A 96 5.22 -16.69 17.57
N ARG A 97 6.49 -17.00 17.28
CA ARG A 97 6.85 -17.94 16.21
C ARG A 97 6.35 -19.35 16.47
N PHE A 98 6.40 -19.83 17.72
CA PHE A 98 5.81 -21.13 18.06
C PHE A 98 4.30 -21.15 17.83
N HIS A 99 3.60 -20.07 18.19
CA HIS A 99 2.18 -19.95 17.95
C HIS A 99 1.84 -19.90 16.45
N LEU A 100 2.57 -19.12 15.64
CA LEU A 100 2.36 -19.08 14.19
C LEU A 100 2.69 -20.42 13.52
N ASN A 101 3.76 -21.10 13.94
CA ASN A 101 4.06 -22.44 13.44
C ASN A 101 2.96 -23.46 13.81
N ALA A 102 2.37 -23.35 15.00
CA ALA A 102 1.27 -24.22 15.41
C ALA A 102 -0.03 -23.93 14.65
N THR A 103 -0.28 -22.66 14.32
CA THR A 103 -1.55 -22.21 13.72
C THR A 103 -1.54 -22.23 12.19
N HIS A 104 -0.41 -21.85 11.58
CA HIS A 104 -0.24 -21.70 10.13
C HIS A 104 0.84 -22.62 9.55
N GLY A 105 1.47 -23.48 10.34
CA GLY A 105 2.48 -24.42 9.86
C GLY A 105 3.69 -23.69 9.24
N GLN A 106 4.08 -24.09 8.04
CA GLN A 106 5.15 -23.45 7.26
C GLN A 106 4.65 -22.30 6.35
N GLN A 107 3.39 -21.88 6.52
CA GLN A 107 2.70 -20.93 5.65
C GLN A 107 2.52 -19.58 6.36
N TRP A 108 3.62 -18.99 6.85
CA TRP A 108 3.62 -17.61 7.34
C TRP A 108 4.94 -16.91 7.01
N MET A 109 4.84 -15.61 6.76
CA MET A 109 5.91 -14.71 6.35
C MET A 109 6.22 -13.76 7.50
N GLY A 110 7.49 -13.72 7.89
CA GLY A 110 7.96 -12.83 8.94
C GLY A 110 9.46 -12.97 9.14
N HIS A 111 10.02 -12.13 10.01
CA HIS A 111 11.45 -12.23 10.32
C HIS A 111 11.76 -13.56 11.01
N ASP A 112 12.71 -14.32 10.46
CA ASP A 112 13.04 -15.70 10.87
C ASP A 112 11.85 -16.67 10.86
N GLY A 113 10.86 -16.41 9.99
CA GLY A 113 9.78 -17.33 9.67
C GLY A 113 10.16 -18.38 8.62
N PRO A 114 9.30 -19.39 8.39
CA PRO A 114 9.51 -20.43 7.38
C PRO A 114 9.55 -19.88 5.95
N VAL A 115 8.84 -18.77 5.70
CA VAL A 115 9.08 -17.88 4.56
C VAL A 115 9.71 -16.60 5.11
N LEU A 116 10.94 -16.28 4.68
CA LEU A 116 11.65 -15.13 5.20
C LEU A 116 10.88 -13.84 4.85
N TRP A 117 10.90 -12.86 5.75
CA TRP A 117 10.57 -11.47 5.44
C TRP A 117 11.66 -10.60 6.06
N THR A 118 12.41 -9.86 5.25
CA THR A 118 13.56 -9.11 5.76
C THR A 118 13.12 -7.84 6.52
N ALA A 119 13.81 -7.52 7.62
CA ALA A 119 13.44 -6.49 8.62
C ALA A 119 13.33 -5.03 8.12
N ARG A 120 13.41 -4.78 6.80
CA ARG A 120 13.42 -3.43 6.22
C ARG A 120 12.52 -3.30 4.97
N LEU A 121 11.60 -4.25 4.79
CA LEU A 121 10.64 -4.25 3.69
C LEU A 121 9.22 -3.90 4.15
N ALA A 122 9.05 -3.25 5.31
CA ALA A 122 7.74 -2.70 5.74
C ALA A 122 7.12 -1.85 4.62
N ASP A 123 7.96 -1.11 3.88
CA ASP A 123 7.60 -0.33 2.70
C ASP A 123 7.04 -1.14 1.51
N LEU A 124 6.94 -2.47 1.59
CA LEU A 124 6.43 -3.35 0.53
C LEU A 124 5.12 -4.07 0.89
N THR A 125 4.54 -3.81 2.07
CA THR A 125 3.17 -4.28 2.33
C THR A 125 2.19 -3.27 1.72
N CYS A 126 1.20 -3.74 0.93
CA CYS A 126 0.17 -2.84 0.38
C CYS A 126 -0.60 -2.09 1.49
N LEU A 127 -0.55 -2.60 2.73
CA LEU A 127 -1.10 -1.97 3.92
C LEU A 127 -0.29 -0.74 4.36
N ASP A 128 1.05 -0.79 4.31
CA ASP A 128 1.87 0.25 4.93
C ASP A 128 1.93 1.57 4.16
N ASN A 129 1.96 1.52 2.82
CA ASN A 129 2.00 2.76 2.02
C ASN A 129 0.61 3.31 1.72
N PHE A 130 -0.33 2.44 1.31
CA PHE A 130 -1.65 2.90 0.88
C PHE A 130 -2.61 3.11 2.07
N LEU A 131 -2.89 2.06 2.85
CA LEU A 131 -3.87 2.16 3.95
C LEU A 131 -3.43 3.21 4.97
N TRP A 132 -2.21 3.10 5.50
CA TRP A 132 -1.74 4.09 6.47
C TRP A 132 -1.48 5.46 5.85
N GLY A 133 -1.15 5.56 4.56
CA GLY A 133 -1.07 6.83 3.85
C GLY A 133 -2.42 7.55 3.75
N CYS A 134 -3.49 6.81 3.41
CA CYS A 134 -4.85 7.31 3.36
C CYS A 134 -5.37 7.70 4.74
N ILE A 135 -5.24 6.81 5.73
CA ILE A 135 -5.67 7.09 7.10
C ILE A 135 -4.94 8.31 7.65
N LYS A 136 -3.62 8.42 7.49
CA LYS A 136 -2.86 9.59 7.94
C LYS A 136 -3.35 10.87 7.25
N SER A 137 -3.61 10.82 5.95
CA SER A 137 -4.08 12.00 5.21
C SER A 137 -5.42 12.50 5.77
N LEU A 138 -6.40 11.61 5.94
CA LEU A 138 -7.72 11.95 6.51
C LEU A 138 -7.62 12.42 7.97
N VAL A 139 -6.82 11.74 8.80
CA VAL A 139 -6.64 12.09 10.22
C VAL A 139 -5.98 13.46 10.38
N TYR A 140 -5.04 13.83 9.50
CA TYR A 140 -4.31 15.09 9.59
C TYR A 140 -4.95 16.26 8.82
N GLU A 141 -6.10 16.05 8.15
CA GLU A 141 -6.87 17.17 7.58
C GLU A 141 -7.41 18.10 8.66
N THR A 142 -7.82 17.53 9.80
CA THR A 142 -8.31 18.29 10.96
C THR A 142 -7.26 18.31 12.08
N PRO A 143 -7.00 19.46 12.73
CA PRO A 143 -6.10 19.52 13.88
C PRO A 143 -6.59 18.62 15.02
N VAL A 144 -5.76 17.67 15.44
CA VAL A 144 -6.05 16.76 16.55
C VAL A 144 -5.43 17.31 17.83
N ASN A 145 -6.25 17.48 18.88
CA ASN A 145 -5.82 18.13 20.13
C ASN A 145 -5.67 17.16 21.32
N SER A 146 -6.15 15.92 21.20
CA SER A 146 -6.05 14.89 22.23
C SER A 146 -5.85 13.49 21.65
N GLY A 147 -5.39 12.55 22.49
CA GLY A 147 -5.27 11.14 22.10
C GLY A 147 -6.61 10.46 21.82
N GLU A 148 -7.69 10.90 22.49
CA GLU A 148 -9.05 10.41 22.24
C GLU A 148 -9.58 10.89 20.89
N ASP A 149 -9.35 12.18 20.56
CA ASP A 149 -9.66 12.73 19.25
C ASP A 149 -8.87 12.00 18.16
N LEU A 150 -7.58 11.70 18.41
CA LEU A 150 -6.76 10.96 17.46
C LEU A 150 -7.35 9.59 17.15
N VAL A 151 -7.77 8.87 18.18
CA VAL A 151 -8.41 7.55 18.03
C VAL A 151 -9.73 7.68 17.26
N ALA A 152 -10.57 8.65 17.61
CA ALA A 152 -11.86 8.88 16.94
C ALA A 152 -11.66 9.19 15.44
N CYS A 153 -10.69 10.05 15.11
CA CYS A 153 -10.32 10.35 13.72
C CYS A 153 -9.82 9.10 12.97
N ILE A 154 -9.00 8.26 13.62
CA ILE A 154 -8.49 7.02 12.99
C ILE A 154 -9.65 6.05 12.70
N VAL A 155 -10.58 5.87 13.64
CA VAL A 155 -11.74 5.00 13.46
C VAL A 155 -12.64 5.52 12.34
N ALA A 156 -12.91 6.82 12.30
CA ALA A 156 -13.69 7.44 11.23
C ALA A 156 -13.01 7.29 9.86
N ALA A 157 -11.72 7.61 9.77
CA ALA A 157 -10.94 7.47 8.54
C ALA A 157 -10.88 6.02 8.06
N ALA A 158 -10.73 5.05 8.97
CA ALA A 158 -10.75 3.64 8.61
C ALA A 158 -12.13 3.18 8.11
N GLY A 159 -13.22 3.75 8.66
CA GLY A 159 -14.58 3.53 8.15
C GLY A 159 -14.77 4.04 6.72
N GLU A 160 -14.14 5.15 6.35
CA GLU A 160 -14.15 5.67 4.97
C GLU A 160 -13.30 4.82 4.01
N VAL A 161 -12.17 4.29 4.50
CA VAL A 161 -11.25 3.45 3.71
C VAL A 161 -11.72 1.98 3.64
N TRP A 162 -12.72 1.60 4.45
CA TRP A 162 -13.19 0.23 4.67
C TRP A 162 -13.50 -0.54 3.37
N ASP A 163 -14.16 0.12 2.42
CA ASP A 163 -14.60 -0.52 1.17
C ASP A 163 -13.55 -0.45 0.04
N VAL A 164 -12.43 0.23 0.26
CA VAL A 164 -11.48 0.57 -0.81
C VAL A 164 -10.58 -0.62 -1.22
N PRO A 165 -10.07 -1.46 -0.31
CA PRO A 165 -9.25 -2.62 -0.69
C PRO A 165 -9.99 -3.64 -1.57
N GLY A 166 -11.28 -3.84 -1.31
CA GLY A 166 -12.10 -4.84 -1.97
C GLY A 166 -12.84 -4.41 -3.22
N GLN A 167 -12.68 -3.14 -3.59
CA GLN A 167 -13.19 -2.65 -4.85
C GLN A 167 -12.48 -3.31 -6.04
N PRO A 168 -13.22 -3.55 -7.13
CA PRO A 168 -12.64 -3.81 -8.44
C PRO A 168 -11.57 -2.75 -8.76
N TRP A 169 -10.54 -3.16 -9.49
CA TRP A 169 -9.44 -2.25 -9.79
C TRP A 169 -9.90 -1.07 -10.66
N GLU A 170 -10.96 -1.27 -11.44
CA GLU A 170 -11.65 -0.27 -12.25
C GLU A 170 -12.16 0.89 -11.40
N ASP A 171 -12.78 0.59 -10.26
CA ASP A 171 -13.30 1.60 -9.33
C ASP A 171 -12.15 2.37 -8.65
N LYS A 172 -11.03 1.70 -8.35
CA LYS A 172 -9.82 2.35 -7.82
C LYS A 172 -9.21 3.31 -8.83
N VAL A 173 -9.15 2.91 -10.10
CA VAL A 173 -8.68 3.79 -11.18
C VAL A 173 -9.64 4.95 -11.42
N LYS A 174 -10.96 4.73 -11.31
CA LYS A 174 -11.95 5.81 -11.40
C LYS A 174 -11.74 6.87 -10.32
N LYS A 175 -11.58 6.45 -9.06
CA LYS A 175 -11.24 7.37 -7.95
C LYS A 175 -9.91 8.08 -8.18
N LEU A 176 -8.90 7.38 -8.68
CA LEU A 176 -7.62 8.00 -9.04
C LEU A 176 -7.82 9.09 -10.10
N ARG A 177 -8.66 8.86 -11.12
CA ARG A 177 -8.97 9.85 -12.15
C ARG A 177 -9.74 11.05 -11.62
N GLU A 178 -10.64 10.87 -10.66
CA GLU A 178 -11.30 11.99 -9.96
C GLU A 178 -10.26 12.87 -9.27
N ILE A 179 -9.31 12.26 -8.54
CA ILE A 179 -8.19 12.98 -7.91
C ILE A 179 -7.33 13.73 -8.95
N LEU A 180 -7.06 13.10 -10.10
CA LEU A 180 -6.33 13.76 -11.19
C LEU A 180 -7.07 15.01 -11.68
N ASN A 181 -8.38 14.90 -11.90
CA ASN A 181 -9.21 16.00 -12.37
C ASN A 181 -9.25 17.15 -11.34
N ASP A 182 -9.43 16.85 -10.06
CA ASP A 182 -9.44 17.86 -8.98
C ASP A 182 -8.10 18.61 -8.88
N ASN A 183 -7.00 17.94 -9.23
CA ASN A 183 -5.66 18.53 -9.24
C ASN A 183 -5.27 19.20 -10.57
N GLY A 184 -6.18 19.21 -11.55
CA GLY A 184 -5.93 19.70 -12.91
C GLY A 184 -4.82 18.92 -13.63
N ALA A 185 -4.63 17.64 -13.27
CA ALA A 185 -3.60 16.78 -13.82
C ALA A 185 -4.14 15.88 -14.95
N ASN A 186 -3.33 15.70 -15.98
CA ASN A 186 -3.66 14.92 -17.16
C ASN A 186 -3.31 13.43 -16.99
N GLY A 187 -2.50 13.09 -15.99
CA GLY A 187 -2.11 11.72 -15.71
C GLY A 187 -1.19 11.60 -14.51
N THR A 188 -0.83 10.36 -14.18
CA THR A 188 0.15 10.04 -13.14
C THR A 188 1.04 8.88 -13.57
N VAL A 189 2.30 8.93 -13.14
CA VAL A 189 3.22 7.79 -13.25
C VAL A 189 3.35 7.15 -11.87
N VAL A 190 3.05 5.85 -11.79
CA VAL A 190 3.16 5.06 -10.56
C VAL A 190 4.37 4.14 -10.69
N THR A 191 5.29 4.27 -9.73
CA THR A 191 6.56 3.52 -9.72
C THR A 191 6.75 2.66 -8.48
N ALA A 192 5.96 2.89 -7.42
CA ALA A 192 5.96 2.04 -6.24
C ALA A 192 5.26 0.71 -6.57
N LEU A 193 5.95 -0.40 -6.34
CA LEU A 193 5.48 -1.72 -6.80
C LEU A 193 4.25 -2.19 -6.03
N ASP A 194 4.19 -1.86 -4.75
CA ASP A 194 3.07 -2.08 -3.84
C ASP A 194 1.84 -1.25 -4.23
N GLU A 195 2.01 0.02 -4.65
CA GLU A 195 0.93 0.84 -5.18
C GLU A 195 0.36 0.26 -6.48
N ILE A 196 1.23 -0.23 -7.38
CA ILE A 196 0.80 -0.90 -8.63
C ILE A 196 0.05 -2.19 -8.31
N ALA A 197 0.58 -3.02 -7.41
CA ALA A 197 -0.05 -4.28 -6.98
C ALA A 197 -1.42 -4.04 -6.33
N TRP A 198 -1.55 -2.96 -5.56
CA TRP A 198 -2.80 -2.57 -4.93
C TRP A 198 -3.81 -2.00 -5.93
N LEU A 199 -3.36 -1.10 -6.81
CA LEU A 199 -4.22 -0.42 -7.79
C LEU A 199 -4.88 -1.42 -8.73
N PHE A 200 -4.15 -2.44 -9.17
CA PHE A 200 -4.62 -3.44 -10.13
C PHE A 200 -5.10 -4.76 -9.52
N ASN A 201 -5.09 -4.89 -8.18
CA ASN A 201 -5.35 -6.15 -7.48
C ASN A 201 -4.47 -7.32 -7.98
N LEU A 202 -3.18 -7.06 -8.21
CA LEU A 202 -2.22 -8.04 -8.72
C LEU A 202 -1.25 -8.48 -7.63
N ARG A 203 -0.75 -9.71 -7.75
CA ARG A 203 0.30 -10.27 -6.90
C ARG A 203 1.36 -10.96 -7.77
N GLY A 204 2.61 -10.85 -7.37
CA GLY A 204 3.76 -11.36 -8.11
C GLY A 204 4.71 -12.17 -7.23
N ASN A 205 5.75 -12.73 -7.86
CA ASN A 205 6.82 -13.46 -7.19
C ASN A 205 8.18 -13.14 -7.84
N ASP A 206 8.38 -11.90 -8.28
CA ASP A 206 9.64 -11.50 -8.96
C ASP A 206 10.74 -11.12 -7.98
N ILE A 207 10.35 -10.63 -6.81
CA ILE A 207 11.24 -10.23 -5.74
C ILE A 207 11.11 -11.32 -4.69
N ALA A 208 12.22 -11.99 -4.39
CA ALA A 208 12.27 -13.03 -3.38
C ALA A 208 11.59 -12.54 -2.11
N ASP A 209 10.79 -13.43 -1.52
CA ASP A 209 10.15 -13.19 -0.22
C ASP A 209 9.15 -12.03 -0.22
N THR A 210 8.67 -11.55 -1.39
CA THR A 210 7.61 -10.54 -1.46
C THR A 210 6.56 -10.85 -2.53
N PRO A 211 5.27 -10.54 -2.30
CA PRO A 211 4.22 -10.81 -3.27
C PRO A 211 4.15 -9.75 -4.38
N LEU A 212 5.29 -9.14 -4.74
CA LEU A 212 5.40 -8.01 -5.66
C LEU A 212 6.10 -8.40 -6.97
N PHE A 213 5.88 -7.59 -7.99
CA PHE A 213 6.44 -7.76 -9.32
C PHE A 213 7.04 -6.46 -9.82
N LYS A 214 8.06 -6.53 -10.69
CA LYS A 214 8.67 -5.34 -11.26
C LYS A 214 7.74 -4.77 -12.32
N ALA A 215 7.24 -3.57 -12.08
CA ALA A 215 6.36 -2.89 -13.01
C ALA A 215 6.49 -1.37 -12.93
N TYR A 216 5.99 -0.72 -13.98
CA TYR A 216 5.60 0.69 -13.95
C TYR A 216 4.17 0.82 -14.44
N SER A 217 3.46 1.86 -14.01
CA SER A 217 2.17 2.18 -14.60
C SER A 217 2.05 3.66 -14.95
N PHE A 218 1.36 3.92 -16.06
CA PHE A 218 0.93 5.25 -16.44
C PHE A 218 -0.60 5.24 -16.55
N ILE A 219 -1.25 6.12 -15.79
CA ILE A 219 -2.71 6.28 -15.81
C ILE A 219 -3.01 7.71 -16.26
N SER A 220 -3.85 7.85 -17.27
CA SER A 220 -4.44 9.12 -17.68
C SER A 220 -5.97 9.05 -17.65
N THR A 221 -6.63 10.14 -17.99
CA THR A 221 -8.09 10.19 -18.14
C THR A 221 -8.61 9.18 -19.17
N ASN A 222 -7.80 8.84 -20.19
CA ASN A 222 -8.26 8.09 -21.36
C ASN A 222 -7.52 6.77 -21.60
N GLN A 223 -6.38 6.54 -20.95
CA GLN A 223 -5.62 5.30 -21.10
C GLN A 223 -5.03 4.83 -19.79
N ILE A 224 -4.85 3.52 -19.69
CA ILE A 224 -4.23 2.85 -18.56
C ILE A 224 -3.16 1.94 -19.15
N ARG A 225 -1.91 2.12 -18.74
CA ARG A 225 -0.78 1.30 -19.19
C ARG A 225 -0.09 0.66 -18.01
N LEU A 226 0.18 -0.63 -18.14
CA LEU A 226 0.97 -1.40 -17.18
C LEU A 226 2.16 -2.01 -17.92
N TYR A 227 3.35 -1.60 -17.51
CA TYR A 227 4.60 -2.09 -18.05
C TYR A 227 5.12 -3.20 -17.15
N ILE A 228 5.06 -4.44 -17.63
CA ILE A 228 5.42 -5.64 -16.88
C ILE A 228 6.10 -6.64 -17.81
N ARG A 229 6.96 -7.50 -17.29
CA ARG A 229 7.62 -8.52 -18.11
C ARG A 229 6.58 -9.53 -18.64
N PRO A 230 6.46 -9.73 -19.97
CA PRO A 230 5.42 -10.61 -20.53
C PRO A 230 5.46 -12.05 -20.03
N LEU A 231 6.66 -12.58 -19.78
CA LEU A 231 6.87 -13.93 -19.21
C LEU A 231 6.28 -14.11 -17.80
N LYS A 232 5.81 -13.04 -17.16
CA LYS A 232 5.22 -13.05 -15.82
C LYS A 232 3.70 -12.94 -15.84
N LEU A 233 3.11 -12.66 -17.00
CA LEU A 233 1.67 -12.58 -17.17
C LEU A 233 1.11 -13.99 -17.37
N THR A 234 0.08 -14.31 -16.59
CA THR A 234 -0.75 -15.50 -16.81
C THR A 234 -1.99 -15.09 -17.60
N PRO A 235 -2.63 -16.02 -18.36
CA PRO A 235 -3.88 -15.73 -19.06
C PRO A 235 -5.00 -15.24 -18.14
N GLU A 236 -4.98 -15.64 -16.87
CA GLU A 236 -5.91 -15.18 -15.84
C GLU A 236 -5.73 -13.69 -15.54
N VAL A 237 -4.48 -13.21 -15.44
CA VAL A 237 -4.16 -11.80 -15.21
C VAL A 237 -4.52 -10.97 -16.44
N GLU A 238 -4.23 -11.43 -17.65
CA GLU A 238 -4.60 -10.73 -18.88
C GLU A 238 -6.12 -10.57 -18.99
N LYS A 239 -6.87 -11.62 -18.67
CA LYS A 239 -8.33 -11.58 -18.63
C LYS A 239 -8.87 -10.70 -17.50
N HIS A 240 -8.23 -10.66 -16.34
CA HIS A 240 -8.60 -9.79 -15.23
C HIS A 240 -8.45 -8.30 -15.57
N LEU A 241 -7.36 -7.93 -16.24
CA LEU A 241 -7.05 -6.55 -16.61
C LEU A 241 -7.75 -6.07 -17.89
N CYS A 242 -8.25 -7.00 -18.70
CA CYS A 242 -9.04 -6.72 -19.88
C CYS A 242 -10.05 -7.86 -20.14
N PRO A 243 -11.16 -7.91 -19.39
CA PRO A 243 -12.15 -8.97 -19.55
C PRO A 243 -12.90 -8.88 -20.88
N ASN A 244 -13.04 -7.66 -21.42
CA ASN A 244 -13.67 -7.38 -22.71
C ASN A 244 -12.75 -6.51 -23.57
N LEU A 245 -12.13 -7.10 -24.60
CA LEU A 245 -11.22 -6.43 -25.54
C LEU A 245 -11.79 -5.19 -26.24
N ASN A 246 -13.11 -5.00 -26.21
CA ASN A 246 -13.80 -3.86 -26.82
C ASN A 246 -14.11 -2.72 -25.84
N ASN A 247 -13.77 -2.84 -24.55
CA ASN A 247 -14.02 -1.79 -23.57
C ASN A 247 -12.86 -0.78 -23.54
N SER A 248 -13.17 0.52 -23.47
CA SER A 248 -12.20 1.61 -23.39
C SER A 248 -11.37 1.63 -22.10
N GLU A 249 -11.76 0.81 -21.11
CA GLU A 249 -11.10 0.74 -19.81
C GLU A 249 -10.07 -0.38 -19.70
N CYS A 250 -9.81 -1.16 -20.75
CA CYS A 250 -8.78 -2.21 -20.69
C CYS A 250 -7.37 -1.66 -20.40
N VAL A 251 -6.64 -2.34 -19.52
CA VAL A 251 -5.22 -2.02 -19.27
C VAL A 251 -4.39 -2.47 -20.45
N LYS A 252 -3.65 -1.54 -21.05
CA LYS A 252 -2.68 -1.87 -22.09
C LYS A 252 -1.41 -2.41 -21.45
N LEU A 253 -1.10 -3.66 -21.75
CA LEU A 253 0.08 -4.37 -21.26
C LEU A 253 1.24 -4.16 -22.24
N GLU A 254 2.38 -3.72 -21.72
CA GLU A 254 3.60 -3.46 -22.50
C GLU A 254 4.82 -4.03 -21.77
N ASP A 255 5.91 -4.33 -22.50
CA ASP A 255 7.11 -4.84 -21.86
C ASP A 255 7.78 -3.76 -21.00
N TYR A 256 8.07 -4.13 -19.76
CA TYR A 256 8.85 -3.33 -18.80
C TYR A 256 10.11 -2.69 -19.40
N VAL A 257 10.82 -3.38 -20.31
CA VAL A 257 12.06 -2.86 -20.92
C VAL A 257 11.82 -1.59 -21.73
N TYR A 258 10.63 -1.40 -22.30
CA TYR A 258 10.29 -0.26 -23.13
C TYR A 258 9.53 0.85 -22.38
N ALA A 259 9.33 0.70 -21.06
CA ALA A 259 8.50 1.58 -20.25
C ALA A 259 8.81 3.07 -20.46
N PHE A 260 10.04 3.51 -20.23
CA PHE A 260 10.43 4.91 -20.37
C PHE A 260 10.31 5.43 -21.81
N GLY A 261 10.63 4.58 -22.80
CA GLY A 261 10.57 4.97 -24.21
C GLY A 261 9.14 5.14 -24.73
N ASP A 262 8.21 4.31 -24.25
CA ASP A 262 6.78 4.45 -24.54
C ASP A 262 6.16 5.59 -23.73
N MET A 263 6.48 5.73 -22.44
CA MET A 263 6.00 6.83 -21.58
C MET A 263 6.28 8.21 -22.18
N LYS A 264 7.49 8.45 -22.70
CA LYS A 264 7.82 9.71 -23.39
C LYS A 264 6.92 10.03 -24.59
N LYS A 265 6.31 9.02 -25.23
CA LYS A 265 5.43 9.20 -26.38
C LYS A 265 3.97 9.40 -25.98
N VAL A 266 3.58 8.85 -24.83
CA VAL A 266 2.18 8.82 -24.40
C VAL A 266 1.84 9.89 -23.37
N ILE A 267 2.85 10.37 -22.65
CA ILE A 267 2.74 11.56 -21.80
C ILE A 267 2.62 12.77 -22.74
N PRO A 268 1.56 13.59 -22.62
CA PRO A 268 1.38 14.75 -23.46
C PRO A 268 2.51 15.78 -23.22
N GLU A 269 2.95 16.44 -24.29
CA GLU A 269 3.99 17.50 -24.23
C GLU A 269 3.55 18.74 -23.43
N SER A 270 2.23 18.90 -23.24
CA SER A 270 1.64 19.95 -22.42
C SER A 270 0.63 19.37 -21.44
N GLY A 271 0.63 19.90 -20.23
CA GLY A 271 -0.24 19.43 -19.16
C GLY A 271 0.52 19.13 -17.88
N LYS A 272 -0.23 18.74 -16.85
CA LYS A 272 0.34 18.47 -15.52
C LYS A 272 0.30 16.97 -15.26
N ILE A 273 1.47 16.37 -15.03
CA ILE A 273 1.56 14.96 -14.63
C ILE A 273 1.91 14.88 -13.16
N LEU A 274 1.14 14.10 -12.41
CA LEU A 274 1.44 13.81 -11.01
C LEU A 274 2.50 12.72 -10.94
N VAL A 275 3.54 12.96 -10.15
CA VAL A 275 4.62 12.01 -9.89
C VAL A 275 4.91 12.03 -8.41
N SER A 276 5.13 10.87 -7.81
CA SER A 276 5.48 10.79 -6.39
C SER A 276 6.80 11.52 -6.11
N SER A 277 6.89 12.18 -4.96
CA SER A 277 8.12 12.85 -4.52
C SER A 277 9.28 11.87 -4.26
N SER A 278 8.99 10.58 -4.08
CA SER A 278 9.98 9.52 -3.95
C SER A 278 10.42 8.92 -5.29
N SER A 279 9.84 9.36 -6.42
CA SER A 279 10.18 8.85 -7.73
C SER A 279 11.61 9.24 -8.13
N SER A 280 12.26 8.35 -8.89
CA SER A 280 13.63 8.59 -9.34
C SER A 280 13.70 9.76 -10.32
N TYR A 281 14.88 10.37 -10.42
CA TYR A 281 15.15 11.45 -11.39
C TYR A 281 14.79 11.06 -12.83
N ALA A 282 14.95 9.78 -13.18
CA ALA A 282 14.57 9.26 -14.49
C ALA A 282 13.07 9.38 -14.77
N VAL A 283 12.22 9.24 -13.74
CA VAL A 283 10.76 9.38 -13.85
C VAL A 283 10.36 10.84 -13.90
N VAL A 284 11.00 11.69 -13.08
CA VAL A 284 10.74 13.14 -13.10
C VAL A 284 11.05 13.73 -14.48
N ASN A 285 12.15 13.32 -15.11
CA ASN A 285 12.51 13.74 -16.47
C ASN A 285 11.61 13.19 -17.59
N LEU A 286 10.66 12.30 -17.28
CA LEU A 286 9.65 11.90 -18.27
C LEU A 286 8.55 12.94 -18.42
N VAL A 287 8.37 13.80 -17.43
CA VAL A 287 7.35 14.83 -17.42
C VAL A 287 7.96 16.10 -18.02
N PRO A 288 7.41 16.63 -19.13
CA PRO A 288 7.85 17.90 -19.68
C PRO A 288 7.58 19.04 -18.68
N GLU A 289 8.46 20.05 -18.65
CA GLU A 289 8.35 21.23 -17.77
C GLU A 289 7.07 22.06 -18.00
#